data_AF-A0A8S3CGR8-F1
#
_entry.id   AF-A0A8S3CGR8-F1
#
_cell.length_a   1.000
_cell.length_b   1.000
_cell.length_c   1.000
_cell.angle_alpha   90.00
_cell.angle_beta   90.00
_cell.angle_gamma   90.00
#
_symmetry.space_group_name_H-M   'P 1'
#
loop_
_entity.id
_entity.type
_entity.pdbx_description
1 polymer ?
#
loop_
_entity_poly.entity_id
_entity_poly.type
_entity_poly.pdbx_seq_one_letter_code
_entity_poly.pdbx_strand_id
1 'polypeptide(L)'
;MSARSASNRRSSASVHPYPSPSLVSIVLGAQWGDEGKGKLVDLLASEADIVCRCQGGNNAGHSVLVDGVEYDFHMLPSGFHLQNCVNIIGK
;
A
#
# COMPACT_ATOMS: atom_id res chain seq x y z
N MET A 1 -22.10 2.97 25.75
CA MET A 1 -21.18 3.91 25.06
C MET A 1 -19.89 3.96 25.87
N SER A 2 -18.88 3.18 25.46
CA SER A 2 -17.59 3.10 26.16
C SER A 2 -16.51 3.66 25.24
N ALA A 3 -15.89 4.76 25.65
CA ALA A 3 -14.80 5.40 24.92
C ALA A 3 -13.58 4.46 24.94
N ARG A 4 -13.19 3.92 23.79
CA ARG A 4 -11.90 3.24 23.65
C ARG A 4 -10.81 4.30 23.56
N SER A 5 -10.07 4.42 24.66
CA SER A 5 -8.81 5.13 24.79
C SER A 5 -7.89 4.83 23.60
N ALA A 6 -7.58 5.85 22.79
CA ALA A 6 -6.55 5.77 21.77
C ALA A 6 -5.20 5.63 22.48
N SER A 7 -4.66 4.41 22.53
CA SER A 7 -3.34 4.17 23.08
C SER A 7 -2.31 4.85 22.19
N ASN A 8 -1.76 5.95 22.68
CA ASN A 8 -0.70 6.74 22.09
C ASN A 8 0.58 5.88 22.00
N ARG A 9 0.75 5.09 20.93
CA ARG A 9 2.03 4.44 20.60
C ARG A 9 3.00 5.50 20.08
N ARG A 10 3.54 6.33 20.97
CA ARG A 10 4.80 7.03 20.69
C ARG A 10 5.91 6.01 20.89
N SER A 11 6.30 5.34 19.80
CA SER A 11 7.53 4.56 19.77
C SER A 11 8.72 5.50 20.00
N SER A 12 9.64 5.04 20.85
CA SER A 12 10.95 5.61 21.07
C SER A 12 11.60 6.05 19.77
N ALA A 13 12.00 7.32 19.68
CA ALA A 13 12.72 7.87 18.53
C ALA A 13 14.07 7.16 18.36
N SER A 14 14.12 6.13 17.52
CA SER A 14 15.36 5.70 16.89
C SER A 14 15.80 6.82 15.93
N VAL A 15 17.07 7.19 15.98
CA VAL A 15 17.66 8.16 15.06
C VAL A 15 17.64 7.52 13.67
N HIS A 16 16.61 7.80 12.87
CA HIS A 16 16.52 7.37 11.49
C HIS A 16 17.43 8.29 10.66
N PRO A 17 18.43 7.78 9.93
CA PRO A 17 19.37 8.60 9.15
C PRO A 17 18.72 9.28 7.93
N TYR A 18 17.42 9.10 7.74
CA TYR A 18 16.60 9.68 6.67
C TYR A 18 15.49 10.53 7.30
N PRO A 19 15.04 11.60 6.62
CA PRO A 19 13.95 12.44 7.11
C PRO A 19 12.75 11.60 7.56
N SER A 20 12.02 12.09 8.56
CA SER A 20 10.78 11.48 9.06
C SER A 20 9.92 10.94 7.90
N PRO A 21 9.30 9.76 8.03
CA PRO A 21 8.58 9.14 6.93
C PRO A 21 7.61 10.17 6.34
N SER A 22 7.73 10.40 5.03
CA SER A 22 6.79 11.26 4.31
C SER A 22 5.39 10.71 4.54
N LEU A 23 4.42 11.60 4.78
CA LEU A 23 3.01 11.20 4.98
C LEU A 23 2.45 10.40 3.79
N VAL A 24 3.10 10.49 2.63
CA VAL A 24 2.74 9.79 1.41
C VAL A 24 4.01 9.19 0.79
N SER A 25 3.92 7.92 0.38
CA SER A 25 4.91 7.23 -0.44
C SER A 25 4.33 7.02 -1.84
N ILE A 26 5.13 7.29 -2.88
CA ILE A 26 4.68 7.20 -4.27
C ILE A 26 5.56 6.19 -5.02
N VAL A 27 4.94 5.18 -5.62
CA VAL A 27 5.61 4.21 -6.51
C VAL A 27 5.32 4.60 -7.96
N LEU A 28 6.36 4.97 -8.70
CA LEU A 28 6.28 5.37 -10.12
C LEU A 28 7.16 4.48 -10.99
N GLY A 29 6.74 4.30 -12.24
CA GLY A 29 7.55 3.64 -13.25
C GLY A 29 8.64 4.58 -13.73
N ALA A 30 9.86 4.07 -13.83
CA ALA A 30 10.99 4.83 -14.36
C ALA A 30 11.17 4.64 -15.88
N GLN A 31 10.46 3.66 -16.46
CA GLN A 31 10.60 3.25 -17.87
C GLN A 31 9.21 3.18 -18.52
N TRP A 32 9.05 2.25 -19.47
CA TRP A 32 7.84 2.06 -20.27
C TRP A 32 6.96 0.88 -19.80
N GLY A 33 6.88 0.65 -18.48
CA GLY A 33 6.02 -0.38 -17.91
C GLY A 33 6.76 -1.66 -17.51
N ASP A 34 5.99 -2.59 -16.94
CA ASP A 34 6.43 -3.92 -16.51
C ASP A 34 7.63 -3.97 -15.54
N GLU A 35 7.88 -2.90 -14.79
CA GLU A 35 8.97 -2.84 -13.81
C GLU A 35 8.65 -3.58 -12.49
N GLY A 36 7.49 -4.23 -12.39
CA GLY A 36 7.09 -4.96 -11.18
C GLY A 36 6.59 -4.06 -10.03
N LYS A 37 6.10 -2.86 -10.33
CA LYS A 37 5.59 -1.89 -9.34
C LYS A 37 4.56 -2.49 -8.37
N GLY A 38 3.67 -3.35 -8.86
CA GLY A 38 2.65 -4.00 -8.03
C GLY A 38 3.25 -4.74 -6.84
N LYS A 39 4.36 -5.47 -7.06
CA LYS A 39 5.07 -6.22 -6.00
C LYS A 39 5.72 -5.29 -4.97
N LEU A 40 6.21 -4.13 -5.40
CA LEU A 40 6.74 -3.13 -4.46
C LEU A 40 5.60 -2.48 -3.66
N VAL A 41 4.47 -2.17 -4.30
CA VAL A 41 3.28 -1.64 -3.61
C VAL A 41 2.76 -2.65 -2.59
N ASP A 42 2.74 -3.94 -2.93
CA ASP A 42 2.34 -5.03 -2.02
C ASP A 42 3.22 -5.08 -0.76
N LEU A 43 4.55 -5.00 -0.93
CA LEU A 43 5.50 -4.93 0.18
C LEU A 43 5.25 -3.71 1.09
N LEU A 44 5.06 -2.54 0.48
CA LEU A 44 4.86 -1.28 1.21
C LEU A 44 3.47 -1.17 1.85
N ALA A 45 2.47 -1.88 1.32
CA ALA A 45 1.09 -1.83 1.82
C ALA A 45 0.97 -2.31 3.27
N SER A 46 1.87 -3.20 3.72
CA SER A 46 1.90 -3.71 5.10
C SER A 46 2.12 -2.63 6.17
N GLU A 47 2.71 -1.49 5.79
CA GLU A 47 2.98 -0.35 6.67
C GLU A 47 2.05 0.85 6.40
N ALA A 48 1.12 0.73 5.45
CA ALA A 48 0.24 1.81 5.02
C ALA A 48 -1.19 1.65 5.54
N ASP A 49 -1.77 2.74 6.04
CA ASP A 49 -3.20 2.79 6.38
C ASP A 49 -4.09 2.87 5.13
N ILE A 50 -3.56 3.44 4.03
CA ILE A 50 -4.27 3.67 2.78
C ILE A 50 -3.36 3.32 1.60
N VAL A 51 -3.89 2.54 0.65
CA VAL A 51 -3.25 2.31 -0.65
C VAL A 51 -4.18 2.81 -1.74
N CYS A 52 -3.66 3.69 -2.60
CA CYS A 52 -4.44 4.34 -3.63
C CYS A 52 -3.86 4.16 -5.03
N ARG A 53 -4.75 4.06 -6.01
CA ARG A 53 -4.43 4.22 -7.44
C ARG A 53 -4.95 5.57 -7.91
N CYS A 54 -4.09 6.42 -8.44
CA CYS A 54 -4.45 7.79 -8.83
C CYS A 54 -4.77 7.95 -10.33
N GLN A 55 -4.29 7.05 -11.19
CA GLN A 55 -4.42 7.16 -12.65
C GLN A 55 -4.40 5.77 -13.31
N GLY A 56 -4.77 5.74 -14.60
CA GLY A 56 -4.77 4.55 -15.45
C GLY A 56 -6.09 3.78 -15.43
N GLY A 57 -6.12 2.64 -16.12
CA GLY A 57 -7.25 1.73 -16.19
C GLY A 57 -6.85 0.29 -15.83
N ASN A 58 -7.46 -0.69 -16.47
CA ASN A 58 -7.22 -2.12 -16.25
C ASN A 58 -6.03 -2.69 -17.05
N ASN A 59 -5.18 -1.81 -17.57
CA ASN A 59 -4.08 -2.10 -18.49
C ASN A 59 -2.83 -2.72 -17.83
N ALA A 60 -2.81 -2.82 -16.51
CA ALA A 60 -1.75 -3.53 -15.77
C ALA A 60 -2.40 -4.54 -14.83
N GLY A 61 -2.01 -5.81 -14.96
CA GLY A 61 -2.38 -6.88 -14.04
C GLY A 61 -1.35 -7.00 -12.92
N HIS A 62 -1.81 -7.36 -11.74
CA HIS A 62 -0.96 -7.72 -10.62
C HIS A 62 -1.50 -8.99 -9.96
N SER A 63 -0.61 -9.97 -9.82
CA SER A 63 -0.88 -11.25 -9.18
C SER A 63 -0.24 -11.27 -7.79
N VAL A 64 -1.00 -11.66 -6.78
CA VAL A 64 -0.54 -11.78 -5.39
C VAL A 64 -0.92 -13.17 -4.87
N LEU A 65 0.01 -13.84 -4.19
CA LEU A 65 -0.21 -15.10 -3.51
C LEU A 65 -0.45 -14.84 -2.01
N VAL A 66 -1.68 -15.04 -1.55
CA VAL A 66 -2.06 -14.87 -0.14
C VAL A 66 -2.54 -16.21 0.40
N ASP A 67 -1.89 -16.71 1.46
CA ASP A 67 -2.23 -17.99 2.11
C ASP A 67 -2.36 -19.19 1.13
N GLY A 68 -1.53 -19.19 0.08
CA GLY A 68 -1.52 -20.24 -0.94
C GLY A 68 -2.59 -20.10 -2.03
N VAL A 69 -3.38 -19.03 -2.01
CA VAL A 69 -4.35 -18.69 -3.07
C VAL A 69 -3.82 -17.55 -3.91
N GLU A 70 -3.85 -17.72 -5.23
CA GLU A 70 -3.43 -16.71 -6.20
C GLU A 70 -4.62 -15.80 -6.54
N TYR A 71 -4.37 -14.49 -6.49
CA TYR A 71 -5.33 -13.45 -6.80
C TYR A 71 -4.81 -12.58 -7.94
N ASP A 72 -5.54 -12.52 -9.04
CA ASP A 72 -5.26 -11.65 -10.17
C ASP A 72 -6.19 -10.45 -10.20
N PHE A 73 -5.62 -9.25 -10.26
CA PHE A 73 -6.41 -8.02 -10.33
C PHE A 73 -5.77 -6.97 -11.21
N HIS A 74 -6.63 -6.19 -11.88
CA HIS A 74 -6.20 -5.16 -12.82
C HIS A 74 -6.44 -3.73 -12.32
N MET A 75 -7.51 -3.53 -11.54
CA MET A 75 -7.95 -2.20 -11.08
C MET A 75 -7.75 -2.01 -9.58
N LEU A 76 -7.94 -3.06 -8.78
CA LEU A 76 -7.81 -2.96 -7.34
C LEU A 76 -6.36 -2.62 -6.95
N PRO A 77 -6.14 -1.79 -5.91
CA PRO A 77 -4.81 -1.62 -5.34
C PRO A 77 -4.35 -2.89 -4.61
N SER A 78 -3.03 -3.12 -4.50
CA SER A 78 -2.47 -4.38 -3.96
C SER A 78 -2.77 -4.61 -2.47
N GLY A 79 -3.11 -3.56 -1.72
CA GLY A 79 -3.43 -3.65 -0.30
C GLY A 79 -4.80 -4.27 0.03
N PHE A 80 -5.52 -4.82 -0.96
CA PHE A 80 -6.89 -5.33 -0.77
C PHE A 80 -7.00 -6.49 0.25
N HIS A 81 -5.93 -7.25 0.42
CA HIS A 81 -5.89 -8.41 1.30
C HIS A 81 -5.56 -8.05 2.76
N LEU A 82 -5.19 -6.79 3.04
CA LEU A 82 -4.84 -6.32 4.38
C LEU A 82 -6.07 -5.74 5.08
N GLN A 83 -6.46 -6.33 6.22
CA GLN A 83 -7.68 -5.93 6.95
C GLN A 83 -7.68 -4.47 7.42
N ASN A 84 -6.51 -3.89 7.67
CA ASN A 84 -6.36 -2.53 8.19
C ASN A 84 -6.00 -1.49 7.11
N CYS A 85 -5.98 -1.89 5.82
CA CYS A 85 -5.63 -1.01 4.72
C CYS A 85 -6.87 -0.62 3.91
N VAL A 86 -7.17 0.67 3.85
CA VAL A 86 -8.24 1.18 2.99
C VAL A 86 -7.74 1.31 1.56
N ASN A 87 -8.45 0.67 0.62
CA ASN A 87 -8.09 0.68 -0.79
C ASN A 87 -8.94 1.72 -1.53
N ILE A 88 -8.27 2.64 -2.25
CA ILE A 88 -8.94 3.76 -2.93
C ILE A 88 -8.59 3.75 -4.42
N ILE A 89 -9.61 3.87 -5.26
CA ILE A 89 -9.46 4.21 -6.67
C ILE A 89 -9.79 5.70 -6.81
N GLY A 90 -8.80 6.48 -7.22
CA GLY A 90 -8.92 7.92 -7.47
C GLY A 90 -9.82 8.23 -8.66
N LYS A 91 -10.15 9.51 -8.80
CA LYS A 91 -11.02 10.03 -9.87
C LYS A 91 -10.32 10.08 -11.22
#